data_AF-U1SCU1-F1
#
_entry.id   AF-U1SCU1-F1
#
_cell.length_a   1.000
_cell.length_b   1.000
_cell.length_c   1.000
_cell.angle_alpha   90.00
_cell.angle_beta   90.00
_cell.angle_gamma   90.00
#
_symmetry.space_group_name_H-M   'P 1'
#
loop_
_entity.id
_entity.type
_entity.pdbx_description
1 polymer ?
#
loop_
_entity_poly.entity_id
_entity_poly.type
_entity_poly.pdbx_seq_one_letter_code
_entity_poly.pdbx_strand_id
1 'polypeptide(L)' 'MGIQTGLTQYECDRCGIKQIIGPKQAAEEKWSEKKFIRANQSDVNVVLCRYCSEDWLKLMAKADTFFDNFMDKK' A
#
# COMPACT_ATOMS: atom_id res chain seq x y z
N MET A 1 -19.47 30.92 5.71
CA MET A 1 -18.37 30.04 6.15
C MET A 1 -18.29 28.90 5.14
N GLY A 2 -17.32 28.95 4.23
CA GLY A 2 -17.21 27.99 3.12
C GLY A 2 -16.68 26.66 3.62
N ILE A 3 -17.46 25.59 3.44
CA ILE A 3 -17.04 24.23 3.75
C ILE A 3 -15.97 23.87 2.72
N GLN A 4 -14.71 23.73 3.13
CA GLN A 4 -13.66 23.19 2.26
C GLN A 4 -13.92 21.69 2.06
N THR A 5 -14.83 21.35 1.15
CA THR A 5 -14.99 19.98 0.64
C THR A 5 -13.79 19.66 -0.25
N GLY A 6 -12.81 18.94 0.31
CA GLY A 6 -11.62 18.53 -0.43
C GLY A 6 -10.58 17.74 0.37
N LEU A 7 -10.86 17.45 1.65
CA LEU A 7 -10.00 16.63 2.49
C LEU A 7 -10.60 15.23 2.62
N THR A 8 -9.79 14.22 2.33
CA THR A 8 -10.14 12.81 2.47
C THR A 8 -9.36 12.25 3.66
N GLN A 9 -10.01 11.44 4.48
CA GLN A 9 -9.32 10.71 5.52
C GLN A 9 -8.68 9.46 4.91
N TYR A 10 -7.35 9.43 4.88
CA TYR A 10 -6.56 8.27 4.52
C TYR A 10 -6.20 7.49 5.79
N GLU A 11 -6.39 6.18 5.74
CA GLU A 11 -6.03 5.25 6.81
C GLU A 11 -5.15 4.16 6.23
N CYS A 12 -4.01 3.90 6.86
CA CYS A 12 -3.10 2.86 6.42
C CYS A 12 -3.57 1.50 6.96
N ASP A 13 -3.93 0.57 6.09
CA ASP A 13 -4.41 -0.76 6.46
C ASP A 13 -3.34 -1.63 7.14
N ARG A 14 -2.06 -1.25 7.04
CA ARG A 14 -0.94 -2.01 7.62
C ARG A 14 -0.60 -1.57 9.05
N CYS A 15 -0.51 -0.25 9.28
CA CYS A 15 -0.04 0.30 10.56
C CYS A 15 -1.10 1.14 11.30
N GLY A 16 -2.25 1.43 10.68
CA GLY A 16 -3.34 2.17 11.30
C GLY A 16 -3.15 3.68 11.37
N ILE A 17 -2.10 4.25 10.78
CA ILE A 17 -1.92 5.71 10.71
C ILE A 17 -3.08 6.34 9.96
N LYS A 18 -3.64 7.42 10.51
CA LYS A 18 -4.74 8.20 9.93
C LYS A 18 -4.28 9.61 9.63
N GLN A 19 -4.58 10.10 8.44
CA GLN A 19 -4.30 11.47 8.03
C GLN A 19 -5.48 12.04 7.24
N ILE A 20 -5.88 13.26 7.57
CA ILE A 20 -6.94 13.98 6.85
C ILE A 20 -6.24 14.97 5.93
N ILE A 21 -6.13 14.60 4.66
CA ILE A 21 -5.34 15.34 3.68
C ILE A 21 -6.07 15.43 2.34
N GLY A 22 -5.74 16.45 1.56
CA GLY A 22 -6.27 16.57 0.20
C GLY A 22 -5.61 15.57 -0.76
N PRO A 23 -6.24 15.26 -1.91
CA PRO A 23 -5.69 14.31 -2.89
C PRO A 23 -4.29 14.71 -3.41
N LYS A 24 -4.00 16.02 -3.51
CA LYS A 24 -2.65 16.50 -3.87
C LYS A 24 -1.62 16.19 -2.79
N GLN A 25 -1.97 16.40 -1.52
CA GLN A 25 -1.12 16.07 -0.38
C GLN A 25 -0.95 14.56 -0.23
N ALA A 26 -1.98 13.76 -0.52
CA ALA A 26 -1.86 12.30 -0.49
C ALA A 26 -0.80 11.79 -1.47
N ALA A 27 -0.72 12.39 -2.66
CA ALA A 27 0.33 12.09 -3.63
C ALA A 27 1.73 12.56 -3.16
N GLU A 28 1.83 13.76 -2.56
CA GLU A 28 3.08 14.29 -1.99
C GLU A 28 3.59 13.43 -0.82
N GLU A 29 2.68 12.98 0.05
CA GLU A 29 2.94 12.08 1.16
C GLU A 29 3.08 10.61 0.73
N LYS A 30 3.01 10.35 -0.58
CA LYS A 30 3.21 9.02 -1.20
C LYS A 30 2.28 7.95 -0.63
N TRP A 31 1.03 8.30 -0.35
CA TRP A 31 -0.01 7.31 -0.13
C TRP A 31 -0.22 6.50 -1.39
N SER A 32 -0.39 5.19 -1.23
CA SER A 32 -0.52 4.29 -2.37
C SER A 32 -1.55 3.21 -2.11
N GLU A 33 -2.33 2.92 -3.15
CA GLU A 33 -3.20 1.76 -3.17
C GLU A 33 -2.46 0.57 -3.79
N LYS A 34 -2.52 -0.58 -3.14
CA LYS A 34 -1.92 -1.83 -3.61
C LYS A 34 -3.02 -2.87 -3.75
N LYS A 35 -3.11 -3.45 -4.94
CA LYS A 35 -3.97 -4.60 -5.20
C LYS A 35 -3.12 -5.87 -5.23
N PHE A 36 -3.53 -6.90 -4.50
CA PHE A 36 -2.93 -8.23 -4.58
C PHE A 36 -4.00 -9.31 -4.45
N ILE A 37 -3.69 -10.49 -5.00
CA ILE A 37 -4.56 -11.66 -4.95
C ILE A 37 -4.09 -12.54 -3.79
N ARG A 38 -5.01 -12.91 -2.90
CA ARG A 38 -4.72 -13.89 -1.84
C ARG A 38 -4.75 -15.32 -2.38
N ALA A 39 -4.19 -16.26 -1.62
CA ALA A 39 -4.13 -17.68 -2.00
C ALA A 39 -5.50 -18.32 -2.30
N ASN A 40 -6.59 -17.77 -1.74
CA ASN A 40 -7.97 -18.18 -2.01
C ASN A 40 -8.59 -17.49 -3.24
N GLN A 41 -7.79 -16.87 -4.11
CA GLN A 41 -8.21 -16.13 -5.31
C GLN A 41 -9.07 -14.89 -5.03
N SER A 42 -9.10 -14.39 -3.79
CA SER A 42 -9.78 -13.12 -3.50
C SER A 42 -8.89 -11.94 -3.84
N ASP A 43 -9.42 -10.99 -4.61
CA ASP A 43 -8.84 -9.67 -4.81
C ASP A 43 -8.89 -8.86 -3.51
N VAL A 44 -7.76 -8.29 -3.12
CA VAL A 44 -7.66 -7.40 -1.97
C VAL A 44 -7.00 -6.11 -2.42
N ASN A 45 -7.67 -4.98 -2.12
CA ASN A 45 -7.09 -3.65 -2.24
C ASN A 45 -6.77 -3.14 -0.83
N VAL A 46 -5.58 -2.56 -0.66
CA VAL A 46 -5.15 -1.95 0.61
C VAL A 46 -4.56 -0.58 0.33
N VAL A 47 -4.82 0.36 1.24
CA VAL A 47 -4.23 1.69 1.27
C VAL A 47 -3.03 1.65 2.21
N LEU A 48 -1.85 2.03 1.71
CA LEU A 48 -0.61 2.07 2.47
C LEU A 48 -0.06 3.49 2.52
N CYS A 49 0.41 3.89 3.70
CA CYS A 49 1.25 5.08 3.85
C CYS A 49 2.63 4.83 3.22
N ARG A 50 3.39 5.90 3.01
CA ARG A 50 4.74 5.86 2.41
C ARG A 50 5.62 4.74 2.95
N TYR A 51 5.78 4.67 4.27
CA TYR A 51 6.67 3.72 4.93
C TYR A 51 6.23 2.28 4.67
N CYS A 52 4.94 1.99 4.85
CA CYS A 52 4.41 0.66 4.61
C CYS A 52 4.43 0.26 3.14
N SER A 53 4.28 1.21 2.21
CA SER A 53 4.44 0.96 0.78
C SER A 53 5.90 0.63 0.43
N GLU A 54 6.87 1.37 0.96
CA GLU A 54 8.29 1.10 0.73
C GLU A 54 8.70 -0.27 1.29
N ASP A 55 8.22 -0.64 2.48
CA ASP A 55 8.46 -1.97 3.07
C ASP A 55 7.75 -3.09 2.31
N TRP A 56 6.53 -2.85 1.83
CA TRP A 56 5.81 -3.79 0.98
C TRP A 56 6.62 -4.14 -0.27
N LEU A 57 7.17 -3.15 -0.96
CA LEU A 57 7.99 -3.36 -2.15
C LEU A 57 9.24 -4.20 -1.86
N LYS A 58 9.92 -3.93 -0.74
CA LYS A 58 11.08 -4.73 -0.31
C LYS A 58 10.70 -6.17 0.02
N LEU A 59 9.55 -6.37 0.66
CA LEU A 59 9.04 -7.71 1.00
C LEU A 59 8.68 -8.50 -0.27
N MET A 60 8.00 -7.88 -1.24
CA MET A 60 7.66 -8.52 -2.50
C MET A 60 8.92 -8.94 -3.28
N ALA A 61 9.91 -8.05 -3.41
CA ALA A 61 11.17 -8.38 -4.08
C ALA A 61 11.92 -9.55 -3.41
N LYS A 62 11.88 -9.64 -2.07
CA LYS A 62 12.45 -10.77 -1.32
C LYS A 62 11.66 -12.06 -1.55
N ALA A 63 10.35 -11.98 -1.61
CA ALA A 63 9.48 -13.13 -1.87
C ALA A 63 9.73 -13.70 -3.28
N ASP A 64 9.83 -12.83 -4.29
CA ASP A 64 10.18 -13.22 -5.67
C ASP A 64 11.55 -13.91 -5.71
N THR A 65 12.57 -13.29 -5.10
CA THR A 65 13.92 -13.88 -5.04
C THR A 65 13.91 -15.25 -4.36
N PHE A 66 13.14 -15.43 -3.27
CA PHE A 66 13.03 -16.71 -2.59
C PHE A 66 12.35 -17.76 -3.47
N PHE A 67 11.31 -17.37 -4.19
CA PHE A 67 10.58 -18.23 -5.10
C PHE A 67 11.46 -18.67 -6.27
N ASP A 68 12.18 -17.74 -6.91
CA ASP A 68 13.10 -18.03 -8.00
C ASP A 68 14.18 -19.02 -7.55
N ASN A 69 14.81 -18.79 -6.38
CA ASN A 69 15.79 -19.72 -5.82
C ASN A 69 15.21 -21.11 -5.49
N PHE A 70 13.92 -21.20 -5.13
CA PHE A 70 13.26 -22.48 -4.90
C PHE A 70 13.02 -23.22 -6.23
N MET A 71 12.60 -22.50 -7.27
CA MET A 71 12.34 -23.04 -8.60
C MET A 71 13.61 -23.44 -9.36
N ASP A 72 14.70 -22.67 -9.18
CA ASP A 72 16.01 -22.92 -9.81
C ASP A 72 16.77 -24.09 -9.18
N LYS A 73 16.41 -24.52 -7.96
CA LYS A 73 17.00 -25.72 -7.32
C LYS A 73 16.40 -27.04 -7.81
N LYS A 74 15.81 -27.06 -9.00
CA LYS A 74 15.40 -28.28 -9.71
C LYS A 74 16.57 -28.92 -10.44
#